data_AF-A0A967GWJ5-F1
#
_entry.id   AF-A0A967GWJ5-F1
#
_cell.length_a   1.000
_cell.length_b   1.000
_cell.length_c   1.000
_cell.angle_alpha   90.00
_cell.angle_beta   90.00
_cell.angle_gamma   90.00
#
_symmetry.space_group_name_H-M   'P 1'
#
loop_
_entity.id
_entity.type
_entity.pdbx_description
1 polymer ?
#
loop_
_entity_poly.entity_id
_entity_poly.type
_entity_poly.pdbx_seq_one_letter_code
_entity_poly.pdbx_strand_id
1 'polypeptide(L)'
;MRTFPAFPIGLIRYLLILSGLGSASADTVVNIGEIREFNGPDDLELYPERVIVAVDVFGDADRTVNGVLFKTDRNPIEGVEITAANSINDWASRPEYSGADPESADNLELIMQDIRWTGAPNPVSISVSNLTPGVEYEVQLLFNEGRDRNRRWDIA
;
A
#
# COMPACT_ATOMS: atom_id res chain seq x y z
N MET A 1 85.46 9.34 17.29
CA MET A 1 85.45 8.57 18.55
C MET A 1 84.04 8.63 19.12
N ARG A 2 83.33 7.48 19.12
CA ARG A 2 82.23 7.05 20.04
C ARG A 2 80.95 7.91 20.04
N THR A 3 79.71 7.42 19.97
CA THR A 3 79.07 6.09 19.96
C THR A 3 77.56 6.32 19.68
N PHE A 4 76.88 5.44 18.94
CA PHE A 4 75.40 5.41 18.84
C PHE A 4 74.76 4.72 20.05
N PRO A 5 73.49 5.02 20.36
CA PRO A 5 72.49 3.95 20.58
C PRO A 5 71.17 4.26 19.85
N ALA A 6 70.69 3.36 18.99
CA ALA A 6 69.75 2.26 19.27
C ALA A 6 68.27 2.70 19.25
N PHE A 7 67.59 2.38 18.13
CA PHE A 7 66.14 2.45 17.97
C PHE A 7 65.45 1.32 18.74
N PRO A 8 64.30 1.55 19.39
CA PRO A 8 63.29 0.52 19.58
C PRO A 8 62.26 0.59 18.45
N ILE A 9 62.16 -0.53 17.74
CA ILE A 9 61.12 -0.86 16.77
C ILE A 9 59.80 -0.96 17.53
N GLY A 10 58.92 0.04 17.36
CA GLY A 10 57.58 0.06 17.91
C GLY A 10 56.61 -0.69 17.00
N LEU A 11 56.22 -1.88 17.44
CA LEU A 11 55.27 -2.81 16.86
C LEU A 11 53.96 -2.11 16.40
N ILE A 12 53.63 -2.23 15.12
CA ILE A 12 52.29 -1.91 14.57
C ILE A 12 51.27 -2.84 15.24
N ARG A 13 50.38 -2.28 16.07
CA ARG A 13 49.22 -3.02 16.57
C ARG A 13 48.14 -3.02 15.49
N TYR A 14 48.05 -4.12 14.73
CA TYR A 14 46.83 -4.45 14.00
C TYR A 14 45.74 -4.79 15.02
N LEU A 15 44.74 -3.91 15.15
CA LEU A 15 43.51 -4.23 15.86
C LEU A 15 42.60 -5.00 14.88
N LEU A 16 42.54 -6.32 15.03
CA LEU A 16 41.54 -7.14 14.36
C LEU A 16 40.23 -6.98 15.15
N ILE A 17 39.31 -6.15 14.67
CA ILE A 17 37.94 -6.10 15.21
C ILE A 17 37.19 -7.28 14.58
N LEU A 18 37.05 -8.35 15.35
CA LEU A 18 36.14 -9.45 15.00
C LEU A 18 34.72 -8.97 15.33
N SER A 19 34.06 -8.31 14.37
CA SER A 19 32.64 -8.02 14.47
C SER A 19 31.90 -9.35 14.48
N GLY A 20 31.37 -9.73 15.65
CA GLY A 20 30.50 -10.88 15.78
C GLY A 20 29.35 -10.76 14.78
N LEU A 21 29.14 -11.82 13.99
CA LEU A 21 27.89 -12.04 13.30
C LEU A 21 26.84 -12.24 14.38
N GLY A 22 26.20 -11.15 14.81
CA GLY A 22 24.91 -11.26 15.46
C GLY A 22 24.00 -11.95 14.46
N SER A 23 23.50 -13.13 14.82
CA SER A 23 22.41 -13.75 14.08
C SER A 23 21.30 -12.72 13.99
N ALA A 24 21.06 -12.18 12.80
CA ALA A 24 19.83 -11.46 12.54
C ALA A 24 18.70 -12.47 12.77
N SER A 25 18.00 -12.35 13.91
CA SER A 25 16.71 -12.99 14.05
C SER A 25 15.79 -12.25 13.09
N ALA A 26 15.40 -12.89 12.00
CA ALA A 26 14.22 -12.47 11.27
C ALA A 26 13.05 -12.67 12.25
N ASP A 27 12.55 -11.57 12.79
CA ASP A 27 11.36 -11.60 13.62
C ASP A 27 10.18 -12.03 12.73
N THR A 28 9.31 -12.87 13.26
CA THR A 28 8.03 -13.16 12.57
C THR A 28 7.15 -11.94 12.80
N VAL A 29 7.10 -11.02 11.85
CA VAL A 29 6.11 -9.94 11.87
C VAL A 29 4.75 -10.58 11.53
N VAL A 30 3.87 -10.69 12.52
CA VAL A 30 2.48 -11.08 12.31
C VAL A 30 1.73 -9.83 11.87
N ASN A 31 1.54 -9.67 10.55
CA ASN A 31 0.64 -8.66 10.01
C ASN A 31 -0.79 -9.20 10.17
N ILE A 32 -1.48 -8.81 11.25
CA ILE A 32 -2.90 -9.14 11.45
C ILE A 32 -3.70 -8.24 10.52
N GLY A 33 -4.32 -8.81 9.49
CA GLY A 33 -5.36 -8.15 8.70
C GLY A 33 -6.74 -8.44 9.27
N GLU A 34 -7.69 -7.55 8.99
CA GLU A 34 -9.11 -7.75 9.28
C GLU A 34 -9.90 -7.76 7.97
N ILE A 35 -10.94 -8.61 7.90
CA ILE A 35 -12.01 -8.47 6.92
C ILE A 35 -13.24 -8.04 7.69
N ARG A 36 -13.76 -6.86 7.36
CA ARG A 36 -14.96 -6.31 7.98
C ARG A 36 -15.86 -5.68 6.94
N GLU A 37 -17.15 -5.70 7.25
CA GLU A 37 -18.14 -4.91 6.52
C GLU A 37 -18.00 -3.43 6.91
N PHE A 38 -18.42 -2.55 6.01
CA PHE A 38 -18.50 -1.11 6.23
C PHE A 38 -19.81 -0.60 5.61
N ASN A 39 -20.39 0.43 6.22
CA ASN A 39 -21.69 1.00 5.86
C ASN A 39 -21.58 2.44 5.34
N GLY A 40 -20.35 2.95 5.25
CA GLY A 40 -20.06 4.27 4.72
C GLY A 40 -18.66 4.76 5.07
N PRO A 41 -18.36 6.03 4.74
CA PRO A 41 -17.01 6.57 4.83
C PRO A 41 -16.49 6.70 6.27
N ASP A 42 -17.39 6.82 7.25
CA ASP A 42 -17.02 6.96 8.67
C ASP A 42 -16.49 5.67 9.28
N ASP A 43 -16.78 4.52 8.66
CA ASP A 43 -16.23 3.23 9.06
C ASP A 43 -14.82 3.02 8.52
N LEU A 44 -14.32 3.84 7.59
CA LEU A 44 -13.08 3.56 6.84
C LEU A 44 -11.81 4.08 7.49
N GLU A 45 -11.90 4.83 8.60
CA GLU A 45 -10.74 5.39 9.31
C GLU A 45 -9.81 6.21 8.41
N LEU A 46 -10.41 6.99 7.50
CA LEU A 46 -9.67 7.83 6.55
C LEU A 46 -9.05 9.04 7.26
N TYR A 47 -7.73 9.04 7.36
CA TYR A 47 -6.92 10.13 7.93
C TYR A 47 -6.10 10.80 6.82
N PRO A 48 -6.53 11.96 6.26
CA PRO A 48 -5.88 12.59 5.09
C PRO A 48 -4.38 12.85 5.27
N GLU A 49 -3.93 13.08 6.49
CA GLU A 49 -2.53 13.30 6.82
C GLU A 49 -1.66 12.04 6.82
N ARG A 50 -2.28 10.85 6.81
CA ARG A 50 -1.61 9.54 6.81
C ARG A 50 -1.71 8.81 5.48
N VAL A 51 -2.68 9.16 4.63
CA VAL A 51 -2.87 8.52 3.33
C VAL A 51 -1.77 8.94 2.36
N ILE A 52 -0.96 7.98 1.95
CA ILE A 52 0.05 8.17 0.90
C ILE A 52 -0.62 8.28 -0.47
N VAL A 53 -1.56 7.38 -0.75
CA VAL A 53 -2.35 7.37 -1.98
C VAL A 53 -3.66 6.62 -1.75
N ALA A 54 -4.74 7.13 -2.32
CA ALA A 54 -6.01 6.43 -2.46
C ALA A 54 -6.38 6.39 -3.95
N VAL A 55 -6.81 5.22 -4.42
CA VAL A 55 -7.07 4.98 -5.84
C VAL A 55 -8.53 4.56 -6.03
N ASP A 56 -9.21 5.26 -6.93
CA ASP A 56 -10.49 4.86 -7.50
C ASP A 56 -10.21 3.97 -8.73
N VAL A 57 -10.27 2.65 -8.54
CA VAL A 57 -9.85 1.66 -9.53
C VAL A 57 -10.90 1.58 -10.66
N PHE A 58 -10.53 2.13 -11.81
CA PHE A 58 -11.37 2.41 -12.98
C PHE A 58 -12.46 3.46 -12.78
N GLY A 59 -12.49 4.21 -11.69
CA GLY A 59 -13.47 5.29 -11.53
C GLY A 59 -13.40 6.36 -12.62
N ASP A 60 -14.50 7.04 -12.86
CA ASP A 60 -14.65 8.05 -13.91
C ASP A 60 -14.08 9.44 -13.54
N ALA A 61 -13.85 9.73 -12.26
CA ALA A 61 -13.32 11.01 -11.80
C ALA A 61 -12.61 10.88 -10.44
N ASP A 62 -11.74 11.85 -10.13
CA ASP A 62 -11.19 12.01 -8.79
C ASP A 62 -12.31 12.42 -7.82
N ARG A 63 -12.34 11.83 -6.63
CA ARG A 63 -13.37 12.06 -5.61
C ARG A 63 -12.77 12.20 -4.22
N THR A 64 -13.34 13.07 -3.40
CA THR A 64 -12.89 13.24 -2.02
C THR A 64 -13.86 12.55 -1.07
N VAL A 65 -13.33 11.73 -0.17
CA VAL A 65 -14.10 11.02 0.86
C VAL A 65 -13.41 11.26 2.20
N ASN A 66 -14.11 11.88 3.15
CA ASN A 66 -13.58 12.26 4.46
C ASN A 66 -12.21 12.96 4.39
N GLY A 67 -12.06 13.85 3.39
CA GLY A 67 -10.83 14.61 3.13
C GLY A 67 -9.73 13.87 2.36
N VAL A 68 -9.87 12.57 2.11
CA VAL A 68 -8.92 11.78 1.30
C VAL A 68 -9.33 11.85 -0.17
N LEU A 69 -8.38 12.21 -1.04
CA LEU A 69 -8.58 12.24 -2.48
C LEU A 69 -8.33 10.86 -3.10
N PHE A 70 -9.39 10.18 -3.49
CA PHE A 70 -9.35 8.99 -4.33
C PHE A 70 -9.12 9.42 -5.79
N LYS A 71 -7.98 9.02 -6.35
CA LYS A 71 -7.57 9.37 -7.70
C LYS A 71 -8.04 8.31 -8.70
N THR A 72 -8.64 8.72 -9.81
CA THR A 72 -8.97 7.79 -10.89
C THR A 72 -7.71 7.26 -11.56
N ASP A 73 -7.64 5.94 -11.76
CA ASP A 73 -6.57 5.31 -12.52
C ASP A 73 -6.82 5.30 -14.05
N ARG A 74 -7.86 6.01 -14.54
CA ARG A 74 -8.03 6.32 -15.97
C ARG A 74 -7.01 7.35 -16.45
N ASN A 75 -6.41 8.10 -15.51
CA ASN A 75 -5.29 8.98 -15.74
C ASN A 75 -4.06 8.46 -14.99
N PRO A 76 -2.83 8.76 -15.44
CA PRO A 76 -1.62 8.41 -14.69
C PRO A 76 -1.64 9.01 -13.28
N ILE A 77 -1.39 8.15 -12.28
CA ILE A 77 -1.19 8.55 -10.88
C ILE A 77 0.31 8.45 -10.60
N GLU A 78 0.91 9.54 -10.13
CA GLU A 78 2.34 9.54 -9.82
C GLU A 78 2.67 8.47 -8.77
N GLY A 79 3.67 7.65 -9.07
CA GLY A 79 4.14 6.59 -8.18
C GLY A 79 3.24 5.35 -8.11
N VAL A 80 2.13 5.29 -8.84
CA VAL A 80 1.22 4.14 -8.89
C VAL A 80 1.11 3.58 -10.31
N GLU A 81 1.28 2.28 -10.45
CA GLU A 81 1.05 1.56 -11.71
C GLU A 81 -0.02 0.49 -11.51
N ILE A 82 -1.02 0.46 -12.39
CA ILE A 82 -2.12 -0.52 -12.34
C ILE A 82 -2.21 -1.26 -13.67
N THR A 83 -2.18 -2.58 -13.58
CA THR A 83 -2.29 -3.48 -14.74
C THR A 83 -3.47 -4.41 -14.57
N ALA A 84 -4.41 -4.35 -15.52
CA ALA A 84 -5.51 -5.29 -15.65
C ALA A 84 -5.89 -5.44 -17.13
N ALA A 85 -6.41 -6.60 -17.51
CA ALA A 85 -6.77 -6.87 -18.91
C ALA A 85 -8.08 -6.20 -19.33
N ASN A 86 -9.00 -5.97 -18.39
CA ASN A 86 -10.35 -5.51 -18.67
C ASN A 86 -10.83 -4.52 -17.61
N SER A 87 -11.88 -3.78 -17.94
CA SER A 87 -12.57 -2.87 -17.04
C SER A 87 -14.04 -2.71 -17.41
N ILE A 88 -14.87 -2.35 -16.45
CA ILE A 88 -16.33 -2.25 -16.61
C ILE A 88 -16.85 -1.09 -15.75
N ASN A 89 -17.59 -0.14 -16.37
CA ASN A 89 -18.37 0.87 -15.65
C ASN A 89 -19.63 0.24 -15.08
N ASP A 90 -20.12 0.74 -13.95
CA ASP A 90 -21.40 0.33 -13.35
C ASP A 90 -21.46 -1.20 -13.15
N TRP A 91 -20.32 -1.81 -12.77
CA TRP A 91 -20.22 -3.24 -12.52
C TRP A 91 -21.15 -3.67 -11.40
N ALA A 92 -21.15 -2.91 -10.31
CA ALA A 92 -22.05 -3.07 -9.19
C ALA A 92 -23.15 -2.01 -9.20
N SER A 93 -24.32 -2.37 -8.66
CA SER A 93 -25.30 -1.37 -8.30
C SER A 93 -24.70 -0.40 -7.29
N ARG A 94 -24.97 0.90 -7.48
CA ARG A 94 -24.61 1.94 -6.51
C ARG A 94 -25.06 1.53 -5.11
N PRO A 95 -24.13 1.32 -4.16
CA PRO A 95 -24.52 1.09 -2.77
C PRO A 95 -25.16 2.36 -2.20
N GLU A 96 -25.95 2.20 -1.14
CA GLU A 96 -26.49 3.32 -0.36
C GLU A 96 -25.72 3.37 0.96
N TYR A 97 -24.86 4.36 1.11
CA TYR A 97 -24.06 4.58 2.30
C TYR A 97 -24.61 5.74 3.13
N SER A 98 -24.24 5.76 4.40
CA SER A 98 -24.52 6.88 5.29
C SER A 98 -23.23 7.36 5.94
N GLY A 99 -23.17 8.63 6.30
CA GLY A 99 -22.03 9.22 6.98
C GLY A 99 -22.35 10.62 7.50
N ALA A 100 -21.46 11.14 8.33
CA ALA A 100 -21.54 12.49 8.88
C ALA A 100 -21.49 13.56 7.79
N ASP A 101 -20.74 13.30 6.71
CA ASP A 101 -20.69 14.11 5.49
C ASP A 101 -21.43 13.39 4.34
N PRO A 102 -22.59 13.89 3.90
CA PRO A 102 -23.34 13.32 2.78
C PRO A 102 -22.56 13.31 1.46
N GLU A 103 -21.72 14.31 1.20
CA GLU A 103 -20.94 14.36 -0.05
C GLU A 103 -19.88 13.25 -0.08
N SER A 104 -19.21 13.01 1.07
CA SER A 104 -18.28 11.89 1.21
C SER A 104 -18.99 10.53 1.07
N ALA A 105 -20.22 10.40 1.56
CA ALA A 105 -21.02 9.19 1.35
C ALA A 105 -21.32 9.00 -0.15
N ASP A 106 -21.90 10.00 -0.82
CA ASP A 106 -22.19 9.97 -2.26
C ASP A 106 -20.95 9.65 -3.11
N ASN A 107 -19.81 10.23 -2.75
CA ASN A 107 -18.54 9.99 -3.44
C ASN A 107 -18.06 8.56 -3.26
N LEU A 108 -18.13 8.01 -2.05
CA LEU A 108 -17.77 6.61 -1.79
C LEU A 108 -18.69 5.66 -2.56
N GLU A 109 -19.99 5.95 -2.63
CA GLU A 109 -20.93 5.15 -3.40
C GLU A 109 -20.58 5.06 -4.89
N LEU A 110 -20.08 6.16 -5.47
CA LEU A 110 -19.62 6.19 -6.86
C LEU A 110 -18.31 5.42 -7.06
N ILE A 111 -17.35 5.55 -6.14
CA ILE A 111 -16.08 4.79 -6.16
C ILE A 111 -16.34 3.28 -6.16
N MET A 112 -17.34 2.81 -5.41
CA MET A 112 -17.61 1.38 -5.23
C MET A 112 -18.36 0.71 -6.40
N GLN A 113 -18.59 1.37 -7.54
CA GLN A 113 -19.38 0.81 -8.66
C GLN A 113 -18.55 0.18 -9.78
N ASP A 114 -17.36 0.70 -10.02
CA ASP A 114 -16.53 0.34 -11.18
C ASP A 114 -15.52 -0.74 -10.84
N ILE A 115 -15.01 -1.45 -11.85
CA ILE A 115 -13.94 -2.43 -11.66
C ILE A 115 -12.88 -2.42 -12.76
N ARG A 116 -11.68 -2.86 -12.37
CA ARG A 116 -10.73 -3.55 -13.24
C ARG A 116 -10.72 -5.04 -12.94
N TRP A 117 -10.53 -5.86 -13.96
CA TRP A 117 -10.42 -7.31 -13.77
C TRP A 117 -9.53 -7.97 -14.82
N THR A 118 -8.96 -9.10 -14.43
CA THR A 118 -8.19 -9.98 -15.30
C THR A 118 -8.69 -11.41 -15.10
N GLY A 119 -8.86 -12.16 -16.20
CA GLY A 119 -9.23 -13.57 -16.12
C GLY A 119 -8.05 -14.42 -15.63
N ALA A 120 -8.34 -15.44 -14.81
CA ALA A 120 -7.34 -16.40 -14.39
C ALA A 120 -6.62 -17.04 -15.61
N PRO A 121 -5.31 -17.30 -15.52
CA PRO A 121 -4.48 -17.23 -14.32
C PRO A 121 -3.77 -15.89 -14.10
N ASN A 122 -4.07 -14.85 -14.89
CA ASN A 122 -3.32 -13.59 -14.84
C ASN A 122 -3.86 -12.66 -13.73
N PRO A 123 -3.00 -11.91 -13.01
CA PRO A 123 -3.42 -11.06 -11.91
C PRO A 123 -3.98 -9.71 -12.38
N VAL A 124 -4.67 -9.03 -11.46
CA VAL A 124 -4.68 -7.57 -11.41
C VAL A 124 -3.48 -7.16 -10.56
N SER A 125 -2.64 -6.27 -11.06
CA SER A 125 -1.43 -5.84 -10.35
C SER A 125 -1.52 -4.34 -10.06
N ILE A 126 -1.21 -3.98 -8.82
CA ILE A 126 -1.07 -2.60 -8.37
C ILE A 126 0.32 -2.48 -7.75
N SER A 127 1.12 -1.56 -8.27
CA SER A 127 2.45 -1.25 -7.74
C SER A 127 2.44 0.17 -7.20
N VAL A 128 2.95 0.36 -5.98
CA VAL A 128 3.15 1.67 -5.36
C VAL A 128 4.65 1.84 -5.12
N SER A 129 5.20 2.92 -5.63
CA SER A 129 6.63 3.25 -5.55
C SER A 129 6.87 4.46 -4.66
N ASN A 130 8.15 4.81 -4.47
CA ASN A 130 8.58 5.95 -3.63
C ASN A 130 8.17 5.85 -2.15
N LEU A 131 7.87 4.63 -1.66
CA LEU A 131 7.69 4.36 -0.24
C LEU A 131 9.02 4.51 0.51
N THR A 132 8.95 4.97 1.76
CA THR A 132 10.13 5.17 2.61
C THR A 132 10.56 3.83 3.22
N PRO A 133 11.81 3.38 2.98
CA PRO A 133 12.30 2.13 3.57
C PRO A 133 12.27 2.16 5.10
N GLY A 134 11.81 1.08 5.71
CA GLY A 134 11.72 0.94 7.18
C GLY A 134 10.47 1.56 7.80
N VAL A 135 9.55 2.10 7.00
CA VAL A 135 8.22 2.53 7.45
C VAL A 135 7.21 1.41 7.25
N GLU A 136 6.36 1.19 8.25
CA GLU A 136 5.21 0.31 8.15
C GLU A 136 4.05 1.05 7.49
N TYR A 137 3.39 0.38 6.55
CA TYR A 137 2.27 0.93 5.80
C TYR A 137 1.05 0.03 5.95
N GLU A 138 -0.11 0.65 6.09
CA GLU A 138 -1.39 -0.05 6.03
C GLU A 138 -1.87 -0.12 4.58
N VAL A 139 -2.40 -1.29 4.18
CA VAL A 139 -3.08 -1.48 2.89
C VAL A 139 -4.54 -1.80 3.17
N GLN A 140 -5.43 -0.88 2.82
CA GLN A 140 -6.87 -1.05 2.90
C GLN A 140 -7.44 -1.28 1.50
N LEU A 141 -8.15 -2.40 1.32
CA LEU A 141 -8.77 -2.77 0.04
C LEU A 141 -10.29 -2.80 0.21
N LEU A 142 -10.99 -2.04 -0.63
CA LEU A 142 -12.44 -1.97 -0.62
C LEU A 142 -13.00 -2.82 -1.77
N PHE A 143 -13.96 -3.69 -1.47
CA PHE A 143 -14.57 -4.58 -2.46
C PHE A 143 -16.08 -4.40 -2.49
N ASN A 144 -16.65 -4.32 -3.70
CA ASN A 144 -18.09 -4.38 -3.93
C ASN A 144 -18.37 -5.33 -5.11
N GLU A 145 -19.13 -6.38 -4.83
CA GLU A 145 -19.45 -7.41 -5.82
C GLU A 145 -20.81 -7.12 -6.45
N GLY A 146 -20.80 -6.74 -7.72
CA GLY A 146 -21.98 -6.30 -8.44
C GLY A 146 -23.03 -7.38 -8.76
N ARG A 147 -22.73 -8.67 -8.58
CA ARG A 147 -23.69 -9.76 -8.78
C ARG A 147 -23.41 -10.92 -7.85
N ASP A 148 -24.43 -11.69 -7.51
CA ASP A 148 -24.25 -12.98 -6.82
C ASP A 148 -23.47 -13.96 -7.70
N ARG A 149 -22.14 -13.94 -7.53
CA ARG A 149 -21.17 -14.77 -8.22
C ARG A 149 -20.13 -15.23 -7.20
N ASN A 150 -19.94 -16.53 -7.09
CA ASN A 150 -18.90 -17.13 -6.23
C ASN A 150 -17.51 -16.95 -6.89
N ARG A 151 -17.00 -15.72 -6.92
CA ARG A 151 -15.65 -15.40 -7.38
C ARG A 151 -14.66 -15.52 -6.23
N ARG A 152 -13.48 -16.03 -6.56
CA ARG A 152 -12.39 -16.29 -5.62
C ARG A 152 -11.09 -15.85 -6.26
N TRP A 153 -10.22 -15.27 -5.46
CA TRP A 153 -8.89 -14.87 -5.84
C TRP A 153 -8.00 -14.94 -4.62
N ASP A 154 -6.70 -15.00 -4.87
CA ASP A 154 -5.68 -14.89 -3.85
C ASP A 154 -5.04 -13.50 -3.95
N ILE A 155 -4.57 -12.98 -2.83
CA ILE A 155 -3.70 -11.80 -2.77
C ILE A 155 -2.28 -12.31 -2.51
N ALA A 156 -1.32 -11.90 -3.34
CA ALA A 156 0.04 -12.43 -3.36
C ALA A 156 1.08 -11.31 -3.46
#